data_AF-A0A7J9THV5-F1
#
_entry.id   AF-A0A7J9THV5-F1
#
_cell.length_a   1.000
_cell.length_b   1.000
_cell.length_c   1.000
_cell.angle_alpha   90.00
_cell.angle_beta   90.00
_cell.angle_gamma   90.00
#
_symmetry.space_group_name_H-M   'P 1'
#
loop_
_entity.id
_entity.type
_entity.pdbx_description
1 polymer ?
#
loop_
_entity_poly.entity_id
_entity_poly.type
_entity_poly.pdbx_seq_one_letter_code
_entity_poly.pdbx_strand_id
1 'polypeptide(L)'
;MGGGDDILYRHQLTFFNQPALAVDVWDTMSVADLVMEYDVPLVLFSPDDLDTLKSLTATFLEMRREDLVLDPGTNPQGKSLRESFENFLMIRRAGIREGQRDIAFPLLAVPMTAYLANDDPVSASYWETVLASVFSVRYGDIMIVHSIEPYALLPELHIRDTIYTDPRTPVKVDPKVYEVGSPGKDSPVFVTTNFALTYYTVESDLASSGIDCYLLATDTDGLGVEAAVAGGQMTGQKVSDEFKRVGFDFGEMTAHNTVILPGLAARLQGDMEDASGLKVKIGPPDSGRIPGWMEKNWPLE
;
A
#
# COMPACT_ATOMS: atom_id res chain seq x y z
N MET A 1 -17.38 7.61 -2.57
CA MET A 1 -17.20 8.87 -3.32
C MET A 1 -17.03 9.99 -2.32
N GLY A 2 -15.89 10.69 -2.34
CA GLY A 2 -15.55 11.72 -1.35
C GLY A 2 -14.05 11.82 -1.05
N GLY A 3 -13.19 11.50 -2.02
CA GLY A 3 -11.77 11.75 -1.95
C GLY A 3 -11.43 12.73 -3.06
N GLY A 4 -11.54 14.03 -2.78
CA GLY A 4 -11.15 15.08 -3.74
C GLY A 4 -9.64 15.14 -3.94
N ASP A 5 -9.20 16.15 -4.69
CA ASP A 5 -7.81 16.46 -5.04
C ASP A 5 -6.81 16.29 -3.88
N ASP A 6 -7.24 16.50 -2.63
CA ASP A 6 -6.44 16.32 -1.41
C ASP A 6 -5.85 14.90 -1.23
N ILE A 7 -6.49 13.85 -1.76
CA ILE A 7 -5.96 12.46 -1.77
C ILE A 7 -5.00 12.26 -2.94
N LEU A 8 -5.27 12.91 -4.07
CA LEU A 8 -4.58 12.71 -5.34
C LEU A 8 -3.16 13.32 -5.40
N TYR A 9 -2.78 14.16 -4.43
CA TYR A 9 -1.46 14.81 -4.38
C TYR A 9 -0.61 14.42 -3.14
N ARG A 10 -1.01 13.43 -2.34
CA ARG A 10 -0.29 13.06 -1.10
C ARG A 10 1.14 12.53 -1.36
N HIS A 11 1.37 11.86 -2.49
CA HIS A 11 2.70 11.37 -2.90
C HIS A 11 3.66 12.45 -3.40
N GLN A 12 3.18 13.67 -3.64
CA GLN A 12 4.05 14.83 -3.88
C GLN A 12 4.50 15.48 -2.55
N LEU A 13 4.04 14.96 -1.41
CA LEU A 13 4.34 15.42 -0.06
C LEU A 13 4.97 14.27 0.75
N THR A 14 6.06 13.69 0.24
CA THR A 14 6.81 12.63 0.94
C THR A 14 7.98 13.21 1.73
N PHE A 15 8.25 12.65 2.91
CA PHE A 15 9.46 12.95 3.66
C PHE A 15 10.62 12.09 3.14
N PHE A 16 11.75 12.73 2.84
CA PHE A 16 13.02 12.10 2.45
C PHE A 16 13.80 11.51 3.63
N ASN A 17 13.40 11.80 4.88
CA ASN A 17 14.20 11.52 6.07
C ASN A 17 13.74 10.28 6.85
N GLN A 18 14.69 9.65 7.54
CA GLN A 18 14.48 8.49 8.43
C GLN A 18 13.53 8.84 9.60
N PRO A 19 12.83 7.83 10.18
CA PRO A 19 11.97 8.02 11.35
C PRO A 19 12.72 8.71 12.48
N ALA A 20 12.15 9.80 13.00
CA ALA A 20 12.72 10.50 14.15
C ALA A 20 12.60 9.65 15.42
N LEU A 21 13.70 9.54 16.17
CA LEU A 21 13.70 8.99 17.52
C LEU A 21 13.26 10.12 18.47
N ALA A 22 12.07 10.02 19.06
CA ALA A 22 11.61 10.97 20.07
C ALA A 22 12.04 10.50 21.46
N VAL A 23 12.65 11.40 22.24
CA VAL A 23 13.03 11.15 23.64
C VAL A 23 12.30 12.17 24.49
N ASP A 24 11.53 11.71 25.48
CA ASP A 24 10.94 12.58 26.50
C ASP A 24 12.05 12.97 27.50
N VAL A 25 12.44 14.24 27.48
CA VAL A 25 13.50 14.80 28.33
C VAL A 25 12.85 15.70 29.37
N TRP A 26 13.00 15.34 30.64
CA TRP A 26 12.66 16.24 31.74
C TRP A 26 13.75 17.31 31.87
N ASP A 27 13.36 18.58 31.85
CA ASP A 27 14.26 19.71 32.08
C ASP A 27 13.60 20.74 33.02
N THR A 28 14.43 21.57 33.66
CA THR A 28 14.01 22.70 34.49
C THR A 28 13.89 24.01 33.69
N MET A 29 14.40 24.04 32.46
CA MET A 29 14.24 25.14 31.52
C MET A 29 12.79 25.27 31.05
N SER A 30 12.40 26.48 30.63
CA SER A 30 11.12 26.63 29.94
C SER A 30 11.18 25.91 28.58
N VAL A 31 10.05 25.36 28.11
CA VAL A 31 9.99 24.70 26.79
C VAL A 31 10.49 25.61 25.67
N ALA A 32 10.17 26.91 25.76
CA ALA A 32 10.65 27.92 24.84
C ALA A 32 12.17 28.02 24.82
N ASP A 33 12.81 28.08 26.00
CA ASP A 33 14.27 28.17 26.09
C ASP A 33 14.96 26.90 25.58
N LEU A 34 14.41 25.72 25.92
CA LEU A 34 14.96 24.43 25.49
C LEU A 34 14.91 24.28 23.97
N VAL A 35 13.76 24.62 23.38
CA VAL A 35 13.57 24.57 21.92
C VAL A 35 14.53 25.56 21.25
N MET A 36 14.69 26.77 21.79
CA MET A 36 15.60 27.79 21.25
C MET A 36 17.08 27.43 21.40
N GLU A 37 17.47 26.74 22.47
CA GLU A 37 18.86 26.36 22.72
C GLU A 37 19.31 25.16 21.85
N TYR A 38 18.44 24.15 21.72
CA TYR A 38 18.80 22.87 21.11
C TYR A 38 18.32 22.68 19.67
N ASP A 39 17.52 23.61 19.14
CA ASP A 39 17.02 23.58 17.74
C ASP A 39 16.33 22.24 17.37
N VAL A 40 15.47 21.76 18.27
CA VAL A 40 14.72 20.50 18.09
C VAL A 40 13.27 20.74 17.68
N PRO A 41 12.61 19.82 16.94
CA PRO A 41 11.19 19.90 16.65
C PRO A 41 10.33 19.92 17.94
N LEU A 42 9.24 20.67 17.92
CA LEU A 42 8.35 20.83 19.07
C LEU A 42 6.94 20.32 18.76
N VAL A 43 6.42 19.46 19.64
CA VAL A 43 5.01 19.08 19.64
C VAL A 43 4.20 20.09 20.47
N LEU A 44 3.19 20.70 19.86
CA LEU A 44 2.21 21.54 20.53
C LEU A 44 0.98 20.70 20.88
N PHE A 45 0.76 20.50 22.17
CA PHE A 45 -0.33 19.67 22.67
C PHE A 45 -1.45 20.53 23.27
N SER A 46 -2.67 20.36 22.74
CA SER A 46 -3.88 21.00 23.24
C SER A 46 -5.07 20.08 22.94
N PRO A 47 -5.40 19.15 23.85
CA PRO A 47 -6.41 18.12 23.60
C PRO A 47 -7.80 18.74 23.53
N ASP A 48 -8.51 18.47 22.44
CA ASP A 48 -9.89 18.89 22.19
C ASP A 48 -10.13 20.42 22.22
N ASP A 49 -9.06 21.23 22.15
CA ASP A 49 -9.10 22.69 22.12
C ASP A 49 -8.22 23.23 20.98
N LEU A 50 -8.84 23.39 19.81
CA LEU A 50 -8.19 23.86 18.59
C LEU A 50 -7.85 25.36 18.63
N ASP A 51 -8.58 26.16 19.40
CA ASP A 51 -8.33 27.60 19.51
C ASP A 51 -7.05 27.86 20.31
N THR A 52 -6.88 27.11 21.41
CA THR A 52 -5.62 27.12 22.18
C THR A 52 -4.47 26.55 21.35
N LEU A 53 -4.68 25.46 20.61
CA LEU A 53 -3.66 24.88 19.72
C LEU A 53 -3.16 25.90 18.68
N LYS A 54 -4.09 26.63 18.06
CA LYS A 54 -3.78 27.70 17.12
C LYS A 54 -3.02 28.85 17.78
N SER A 55 -3.43 29.25 18.98
CA SER A 55 -2.76 30.32 19.75
C SER A 55 -1.32 29.95 20.12
N LEU A 56 -1.08 28.69 20.51
CA LEU A 56 0.27 28.17 20.74
C LEU A 56 1.10 28.22 19.46
N THR A 57 0.53 27.79 18.33
CA THR A 57 1.23 27.77 17.05
C THR A 57 1.65 29.19 16.62
N ALA A 58 0.75 30.16 16.75
CA ALA A 58 1.08 31.57 16.49
C ALA A 58 2.23 32.09 17.37
N THR A 59 2.22 31.74 18.66
CA THR A 59 3.28 32.13 19.60
C THR A 59 4.65 31.63 19.16
N PHE A 60 4.77 30.36 18.79
CA PHE A 60 6.06 29.80 18.36
C PHE A 60 6.48 30.28 16.96
N LEU A 61 5.54 30.61 16.07
CA LEU A 61 5.84 31.24 14.79
C LEU A 61 6.37 32.67 14.96
N GLU A 62 5.86 33.44 15.92
CA GLU A 62 6.43 34.75 16.27
C GLU A 62 7.87 34.65 16.78
N MET A 63 8.20 33.53 17.42
CA MET A 63 9.57 33.16 17.82
C MET A 63 10.42 32.62 16.66
N ARG A 64 9.90 32.63 15.42
CA ARG A 64 10.54 32.10 14.20
C ARG A 64 10.84 30.61 14.26
N ARG A 65 9.98 29.83 14.94
CA ARG A 65 10.03 28.37 14.93
C ARG A 65 8.97 27.80 14.02
N GLU A 66 9.41 27.02 13.04
CA GLU A 66 8.56 26.38 12.03
C GLU A 66 8.59 24.84 12.12
N ASP A 67 9.52 24.25 12.88
CA ASP A 67 9.59 22.81 13.15
C ASP A 67 8.58 22.38 14.22
N LEU A 68 7.30 22.56 13.89
CA LEU A 68 6.18 22.30 14.79
C LEU A 68 5.43 21.04 14.34
N VAL A 69 4.90 20.32 15.32
CA VAL A 69 3.96 19.20 15.15
C VAL A 69 2.76 19.49 16.04
N LEU A 70 1.54 19.28 15.55
CA LEU A 70 0.33 19.57 16.31
C LEU A 70 -0.28 18.28 16.86
N ASP A 71 -0.61 18.28 18.14
CA ASP A 71 -1.34 17.20 18.81
C ASP A 71 -2.66 17.76 19.37
N PRO A 72 -3.80 17.54 18.67
CA PRO A 72 -5.11 17.94 19.14
C PRO A 72 -5.74 16.92 20.12
N GLY A 73 -5.00 15.90 20.55
CA GLY A 73 -5.47 14.83 21.43
C GLY A 73 -6.03 13.62 20.68
N THR A 74 -5.67 12.43 21.17
CA THR A 74 -6.13 11.13 20.65
C THR A 74 -6.91 10.36 21.72
N ASN A 75 -8.23 10.44 21.65
CA ASN A 75 -9.14 9.74 22.54
C ASN A 75 -9.52 8.36 21.97
N PRO A 76 -9.50 7.28 22.77
CA PRO A 76 -9.53 5.92 22.23
C PRO A 76 -10.93 5.35 21.96
N GLN A 77 -12.02 5.94 22.48
CA GLN A 77 -13.35 5.32 22.38
C GLN A 77 -14.52 6.30 22.41
N GLY A 78 -15.69 5.83 21.99
CA GLY A 78 -16.97 6.52 22.18
C GLY A 78 -17.07 7.87 21.46
N LYS A 79 -17.70 8.85 22.12
CA LYS A 79 -17.88 10.20 21.57
C LYS A 79 -16.56 10.97 21.45
N SER A 80 -15.64 10.76 22.37
CA SER A 80 -14.35 11.45 22.36
C SER A 80 -13.45 10.96 21.22
N LEU A 81 -13.51 9.68 20.84
CA LEU A 81 -12.85 9.23 19.60
C LEU A 81 -13.37 9.96 18.35
N ARG A 82 -14.69 10.19 18.30
CA ARG A 82 -15.27 10.98 17.21
C ARG A 82 -14.75 12.41 17.20
N GLU A 83 -14.62 13.04 18.37
CA GLU A 83 -14.06 14.39 18.51
C GLU A 83 -12.60 14.44 18.03
N SER A 84 -11.75 13.49 18.46
CA SER A 84 -10.38 13.38 17.94
C SER A 84 -10.35 13.23 16.42
N PHE A 85 -11.18 12.36 15.84
CA PHE A 85 -11.28 12.21 14.40
C PHE A 85 -11.70 13.51 13.70
N GLU A 86 -12.71 14.22 14.23
CA GLU A 86 -13.18 15.50 13.68
C GLU A 86 -12.10 16.59 13.78
N ASN A 87 -11.33 16.64 14.86
CA ASN A 87 -10.22 17.58 15.05
C ASN A 87 -9.13 17.44 13.98
N PHE A 88 -8.68 16.22 13.69
CA PHE A 88 -7.69 15.96 12.63
C PHE A 88 -8.21 16.39 11.25
N LEU A 89 -9.48 16.11 10.95
CA LEU A 89 -10.11 16.55 9.71
C LEU A 89 -10.18 18.08 9.63
N MET A 90 -10.56 18.74 10.71
CA MET A 90 -10.70 20.19 10.78
C MET A 90 -9.36 20.90 10.56
N ILE A 91 -8.30 20.49 11.26
CA ILE A 91 -6.97 21.08 11.08
C ILE A 91 -6.50 20.91 9.63
N ARG A 92 -6.59 19.69 9.09
CA ARG A 92 -6.16 19.42 7.71
C ARG A 92 -6.94 20.25 6.70
N ARG A 93 -8.26 20.34 6.86
CA ARG A 93 -9.12 21.13 5.98
C ARG A 93 -8.81 22.63 6.07
N ALA A 94 -8.63 23.15 7.27
CA ALA A 94 -8.33 24.55 7.47
C ALA A 94 -6.96 24.93 6.89
N GLY A 95 -5.94 24.10 7.10
CA GLY A 95 -4.60 24.31 6.54
C GLY A 95 -4.56 24.28 5.02
N ILE A 96 -5.26 23.33 4.39
CA ILE A 96 -5.23 23.14 2.92
C ILE A 96 -6.28 23.99 2.19
N ARG A 97 -7.56 23.79 2.51
CA ARG A 97 -8.66 24.37 1.72
C ARG A 97 -8.95 25.81 2.07
N GLU A 98 -8.82 26.17 3.35
CA GLU A 98 -9.09 27.52 3.82
C GLU A 98 -7.82 28.39 3.84
N GLY A 99 -6.65 27.78 3.59
CA GLY A 99 -5.37 28.47 3.47
C GLY A 99 -4.81 28.98 4.80
N GLN A 100 -5.25 28.43 5.94
CA GLN A 100 -4.75 28.78 7.27
C GLN A 100 -3.36 28.16 7.49
N ARG A 101 -2.32 28.79 6.92
CA ARG A 101 -0.94 28.29 6.94
C ARG A 101 -0.34 28.22 8.35
N ASP A 102 -0.86 29.02 9.27
CA ASP A 102 -0.48 29.08 10.68
C ASP A 102 -0.87 27.84 11.48
N ILE A 103 -1.60 26.89 10.90
CA ILE A 103 -1.91 25.58 11.48
C ILE A 103 -1.61 24.41 10.52
N ALA A 104 -0.90 24.68 9.43
CA ALA A 104 -0.60 23.71 8.37
C ALA A 104 0.68 22.91 8.66
N PHE A 105 0.72 22.26 9.82
CA PHE A 105 1.85 21.46 10.29
C PHE A 105 1.47 19.97 10.37
N PRO A 106 2.46 19.05 10.42
CA PRO A 106 2.20 17.63 10.65
C PRO A 106 1.41 17.38 11.93
N LEU A 107 0.55 16.36 11.92
CA LEU A 107 -0.27 15.97 13.07
C LEU A 107 0.28 14.74 13.78
N LEU A 108 0.39 14.82 15.10
CA LEU A 108 0.70 13.69 15.98
C LEU A 108 -0.60 13.03 16.44
N ALA A 109 -0.71 11.72 16.24
CA ALA A 109 -1.70 10.88 16.91
C ALA A 109 -1.03 9.98 17.96
N VAL A 110 -1.75 9.65 19.02
CA VAL A 110 -1.26 8.82 20.12
C VAL A 110 -2.16 7.58 20.30
N PRO A 111 -2.17 6.61 19.36
CA PRO A 111 -2.96 5.39 19.48
C PRO A 111 -2.78 4.58 20.78
N MET A 112 -1.61 4.70 21.44
CA MET A 112 -1.36 4.05 22.73
C MET A 112 -2.36 4.44 23.83
N THR A 113 -3.15 5.51 23.65
CA THR A 113 -4.26 5.82 24.57
C THR A 113 -5.30 4.70 24.65
N ALA A 114 -5.33 3.75 23.71
CA ALA A 114 -6.14 2.54 23.82
C ALA A 114 -5.87 1.73 25.12
N TYR A 115 -4.63 1.75 25.62
CA TYR A 115 -4.24 1.11 26.89
C TYR A 115 -4.78 1.84 28.13
N LEU A 116 -5.25 3.09 27.98
CA LEU A 116 -5.92 3.81 29.07
C LEU A 116 -7.41 3.46 29.16
N ALA A 117 -7.97 2.90 28.09
CA ALA A 117 -9.40 2.58 27.99
C ALA A 117 -9.71 1.07 28.07
N ASN A 118 -8.69 0.22 27.97
CA ASN A 118 -8.83 -1.23 27.98
C ASN A 118 -7.85 -1.85 28.98
N ASP A 119 -8.38 -2.55 29.98
CA ASP A 119 -7.55 -3.22 31.01
C ASP A 119 -6.86 -4.49 30.48
N ASP A 120 -7.48 -5.17 29.51
CA ASP A 120 -6.94 -6.38 28.91
C ASP A 120 -5.90 -6.02 27.82
N PRO A 121 -4.64 -6.46 27.94
CA PRO A 121 -3.58 -6.09 26.99
C PRO A 121 -3.86 -6.50 25.54
N VAL A 122 -4.56 -7.62 25.32
CA VAL A 122 -4.92 -8.09 23.97
C VAL A 122 -5.95 -7.16 23.34
N SER A 123 -7.00 -6.82 24.09
CA SER A 123 -8.02 -5.86 23.67
C SER A 123 -7.43 -4.46 23.47
N ALA A 124 -6.52 -4.03 24.34
CA ALA A 124 -5.81 -2.76 24.21
C ALA A 124 -4.96 -2.70 22.93
N SER A 125 -4.16 -3.73 22.65
CA SER A 125 -3.36 -3.85 21.43
C SER A 125 -4.24 -3.86 20.17
N TYR A 126 -5.36 -4.57 20.21
CA TYR A 126 -6.34 -4.59 19.13
C TYR A 126 -6.90 -3.19 18.86
N TRP A 127 -7.36 -2.48 19.90
CA TRP A 127 -7.90 -1.13 19.75
C TRP A 127 -6.84 -0.10 19.37
N GLU A 128 -5.61 -0.24 19.87
CA GLU A 128 -4.48 0.57 19.43
C GLU A 128 -4.26 0.44 17.92
N THR A 129 -4.24 -0.80 17.41
CA THR A 129 -4.13 -1.08 15.97
C THR A 129 -5.29 -0.43 15.21
N VAL A 130 -6.53 -0.54 15.70
CA VAL A 130 -7.68 0.13 15.06
C VAL A 130 -7.51 1.65 15.02
N LEU A 131 -7.04 2.28 16.11
CA LEU A 131 -6.82 3.72 16.16
C LEU A 131 -5.70 4.16 15.22
N ALA A 132 -4.56 3.46 15.23
CA ALA A 132 -3.43 3.71 14.34
C ALA A 132 -3.85 3.60 12.86
N SER A 133 -4.64 2.58 12.52
CA SER A 133 -5.23 2.41 11.19
C SER A 133 -6.13 3.59 10.79
N VAL A 134 -6.99 4.05 11.71
CA VAL A 134 -7.88 5.21 11.46
C VAL A 134 -7.06 6.46 11.16
N PHE A 135 -6.08 6.79 12.00
CA PHE A 135 -5.31 8.01 11.87
C PHE A 135 -4.27 7.95 10.74
N SER A 136 -3.75 6.77 10.38
CA SER A 136 -3.00 6.56 9.12
C SER A 136 -3.78 7.03 7.89
N VAL A 137 -5.07 6.66 7.84
CA VAL A 137 -6.00 7.02 6.77
C VAL A 137 -6.54 8.45 6.92
N ARG A 138 -6.43 9.03 8.12
CA ARG A 138 -6.99 10.35 8.50
C ARG A 138 -5.94 11.24 9.12
N TYR A 139 -4.95 11.55 8.30
CA TYR A 139 -4.03 12.68 8.47
C TYR A 139 -3.13 12.64 9.70
N GLY A 140 -3.06 11.54 10.45
CA GLY A 140 -1.96 11.30 11.38
C GLY A 140 -0.66 11.16 10.61
N ASP A 141 0.27 12.07 10.84
CA ASP A 141 1.57 12.13 10.17
C ASP A 141 2.65 11.47 11.03
N ILE A 142 2.51 11.56 12.36
CA ILE A 142 3.37 10.89 13.34
C ILE A 142 2.46 10.12 14.31
N MET A 143 2.86 8.92 14.71
CA MET A 143 2.09 8.09 15.64
C MET A 143 2.96 7.56 16.77
N ILE A 144 2.44 7.60 18.00
CA ILE A 144 3.02 6.93 19.17
C ILE A 144 2.20 5.69 19.48
N VAL A 145 2.85 4.53 19.32
CA VAL A 145 2.28 3.20 19.59
C VAL A 145 3.06 2.51 20.69
N HIS A 146 2.37 1.68 21.47
CA HIS A 146 2.89 0.84 22.53
C HIS A 146 3.16 -0.59 22.03
N SER A 147 2.25 -1.19 21.27
CA SER A 147 2.40 -2.55 20.75
C SER A 147 3.57 -2.66 19.77
N ILE A 148 4.37 -3.70 19.98
CA ILE A 148 5.50 -4.08 19.12
C ILE A 148 5.33 -5.48 18.54
N GLU A 149 4.20 -6.13 18.83
CA GLU A 149 3.92 -7.47 18.37
C GLU A 149 3.65 -7.50 16.85
N PRO A 150 4.11 -8.54 16.13
CA PRO A 150 3.93 -8.62 14.68
C PRO A 150 2.48 -8.51 14.23
N TYR A 151 1.53 -9.08 14.98
CA TYR A 151 0.11 -9.03 14.61
C TYR A 151 -0.51 -7.63 14.72
N ALA A 152 0.06 -6.74 15.54
CA ALA A 152 -0.38 -5.36 15.68
C ALA A 152 0.33 -4.46 14.64
N LEU A 153 1.61 -4.71 14.36
CA LEU A 153 2.39 -3.90 13.43
C LEU A 153 2.15 -4.23 11.94
N LEU A 154 1.87 -5.49 11.59
CA LEU A 154 1.65 -5.90 10.19
C LEU A 154 0.47 -5.15 9.53
N PRO A 155 -0.70 -4.99 10.18
CA PRO A 155 -1.79 -4.17 9.64
C PRO A 155 -1.37 -2.73 9.37
N GLU A 156 -0.61 -2.11 10.28
CA GLU A 156 -0.18 -0.72 10.15
C GLU A 156 0.79 -0.52 8.99
N LEU A 157 1.77 -1.42 8.83
CA LEU A 157 2.67 -1.42 7.68
C LEU A 157 1.89 -1.59 6.36
N HIS A 158 0.92 -2.52 6.35
CA HIS A 158 0.11 -2.77 5.17
C HIS A 158 -0.78 -1.58 4.78
N ILE A 159 -1.45 -0.95 5.76
CA ILE A 159 -2.29 0.22 5.53
C ILE A 159 -1.45 1.40 5.06
N ARG A 160 -0.28 1.65 5.69
CA ARG A 160 0.64 2.69 5.25
C ARG A 160 1.04 2.47 3.79
N ASP A 161 1.53 1.29 3.45
CA ASP A 161 2.00 1.02 2.09
C ASP A 161 0.86 1.13 1.06
N THR A 162 -0.37 0.76 1.45
CA THR A 162 -1.55 0.88 0.59
C THR A 162 -2.01 2.33 0.41
N ILE A 163 -2.16 3.09 1.49
CA ILE A 163 -2.76 4.45 1.45
C ILE A 163 -1.79 5.50 0.90
N TYR A 164 -0.48 5.27 1.00
CA TYR A 164 0.55 6.18 0.52
C TYR A 164 1.13 5.80 -0.86
N THR A 165 0.65 4.72 -1.49
CA THR A 165 0.99 4.41 -2.89
C THR A 165 0.42 5.50 -3.82
N ASP A 166 1.23 5.99 -4.76
CA ASP A 166 0.77 6.94 -5.79
C ASP A 166 -0.37 6.30 -6.60
N PRO A 167 -1.60 6.82 -6.54
CA PRO A 167 -2.74 6.24 -7.24
C PRO A 167 -2.64 6.37 -8.77
N ARG A 168 -1.72 7.20 -9.29
CA ARG A 168 -1.54 7.44 -10.71
C ARG A 168 -0.56 6.48 -11.36
N THR A 169 0.36 5.91 -10.59
CA THR A 169 1.38 4.97 -11.08
C THR A 169 1.18 3.62 -10.41
N PRO A 170 0.54 2.66 -11.10
CA PRO A 170 0.42 1.32 -10.58
C PRO A 170 1.80 0.73 -10.27
N VAL A 171 1.90 0.02 -9.15
CA VAL A 171 3.12 -0.72 -8.80
C VAL A 171 3.27 -1.87 -9.79
N LYS A 172 4.46 -1.97 -10.40
CA LYS A 172 4.75 -2.90 -11.49
C LYS A 172 5.88 -3.85 -11.13
N VAL A 173 5.81 -5.06 -11.68
CA VAL A 173 6.96 -5.97 -11.77
C VAL A 173 7.64 -5.83 -13.13
N ASP A 174 8.91 -6.21 -13.21
CA ASP A 174 9.63 -6.22 -14.48
C ASP A 174 8.98 -7.21 -15.44
N PRO A 175 8.68 -6.82 -16.69
CA PRO A 175 8.06 -7.74 -17.63
C PRO A 175 9.09 -8.74 -18.16
N LYS A 176 9.00 -9.98 -17.67
CA LYS A 176 9.84 -11.14 -18.01
C LYS A 176 9.10 -12.44 -17.72
N VAL A 177 9.71 -13.56 -18.11
CA VAL A 177 9.31 -14.89 -17.63
C VAL A 177 10.00 -15.15 -16.31
N TYR A 178 9.22 -15.48 -15.29
CA TYR A 178 9.68 -15.89 -13.98
C TYR A 178 9.57 -17.41 -13.83
N GLU A 179 10.55 -18.01 -13.20
CA GLU A 179 10.51 -19.42 -12.81
C GLU A 179 9.91 -19.52 -11.41
N VAL A 180 8.78 -20.21 -11.30
CA VAL A 180 8.14 -20.52 -10.02
C VAL A 180 8.51 -21.95 -9.67
N GLY A 181 9.18 -22.14 -8.53
CA GLY A 181 9.71 -23.43 -8.12
C GLY A 181 10.94 -23.84 -8.94
N SER A 182 10.93 -25.04 -9.52
CA SER A 182 12.01 -25.59 -10.36
C SER A 182 11.46 -26.15 -11.68
N PRO A 183 11.01 -25.28 -12.59
CA PRO A 183 10.34 -25.70 -13.82
C PRO A 183 11.23 -26.52 -14.75
N GLY A 184 10.64 -27.53 -15.37
CA GLY A 184 11.26 -28.39 -16.40
C GLY A 184 10.58 -28.26 -17.75
N LYS A 185 10.91 -29.17 -18.69
CA LYS A 185 10.35 -29.14 -20.05
C LYS A 185 8.85 -29.49 -20.13
N ASP A 186 8.33 -30.16 -19.12
CA ASP A 186 6.91 -30.54 -19.03
C ASP A 186 6.11 -29.57 -18.15
N SER A 187 6.76 -28.53 -17.62
CA SER A 187 6.15 -27.53 -16.76
C SER A 187 5.27 -26.57 -17.57
N PRO A 188 4.08 -26.21 -17.05
CA PRO A 188 3.18 -25.29 -17.73
C PRO A 188 3.77 -23.89 -17.84
N VAL A 189 3.33 -23.15 -18.87
CA VAL A 189 3.64 -21.74 -19.06
C VAL A 189 2.37 -20.92 -18.83
N PHE A 190 2.32 -20.15 -17.75
CA PHE A 190 1.23 -19.24 -17.42
C PHE A 190 1.53 -17.82 -17.90
N VAL A 191 0.48 -17.09 -18.24
CA VAL A 191 0.54 -15.67 -18.57
C VAL A 191 -0.23 -14.88 -17.52
N THR A 192 0.34 -13.78 -17.07
CA THR A 192 -0.32 -12.76 -16.24
C THR A 192 0.10 -11.36 -16.71
N THR A 193 -0.35 -10.33 -16.01
CA THR A 193 0.07 -8.94 -16.26
C THR A 193 1.16 -8.52 -15.30
N ASN A 194 1.89 -7.45 -15.63
CA ASN A 194 2.93 -6.89 -14.77
C ASN A 194 2.41 -5.99 -13.64
N PHE A 195 1.10 -5.98 -13.37
CA PHE A 195 0.56 -5.32 -12.17
C PHE A 195 0.98 -6.11 -10.93
N ALA A 196 1.72 -5.49 -10.01
CA ALA A 196 2.39 -6.20 -8.92
C ALA A 196 1.43 -7.04 -8.07
N LEU A 197 0.25 -6.50 -7.72
CA LEU A 197 -0.74 -7.26 -6.95
C LEU A 197 -1.22 -8.50 -7.73
N THR A 198 -1.52 -8.37 -9.02
CA THR A 198 -1.94 -9.51 -9.85
C THR A 198 -0.81 -10.54 -9.99
N TYR A 199 0.42 -10.09 -10.24
CA TYR A 199 1.57 -10.99 -10.39
C TYR A 199 1.83 -11.79 -9.10
N TYR A 200 1.97 -11.11 -7.95
CA TYR A 200 2.29 -11.79 -6.69
C TYR A 200 1.16 -12.67 -6.18
N THR A 201 -0.11 -12.34 -6.45
CA THR A 201 -1.22 -13.25 -6.15
C THR A 201 -1.10 -14.54 -6.96
N VAL A 202 -0.87 -14.45 -8.28
CA VAL A 202 -0.72 -15.64 -9.13
C VAL A 202 0.52 -16.45 -8.76
N GLU A 203 1.66 -15.80 -8.56
CA GLU A 203 2.92 -16.44 -8.16
C GLU A 203 2.80 -17.16 -6.81
N SER A 204 2.22 -16.50 -5.81
CA SER A 204 1.98 -17.10 -4.48
C SER A 204 1.06 -18.32 -4.55
N ASP A 205 -0.02 -18.26 -5.34
CA ASP A 205 -0.94 -19.40 -5.50
C ASP A 205 -0.26 -20.59 -6.18
N LEU A 206 0.58 -20.34 -7.19
CA LEU A 206 1.37 -21.37 -7.88
C LEU A 206 2.42 -21.99 -6.94
N ALA A 207 3.19 -21.15 -6.25
CA ALA A 207 4.26 -21.56 -5.35
C ALA A 207 3.74 -22.34 -4.14
N SER A 208 2.70 -21.82 -3.48
CA SER A 208 2.09 -22.49 -2.31
C SER A 208 1.41 -23.82 -2.65
N SER A 209 1.05 -24.02 -3.93
CA SER A 209 0.48 -25.26 -4.44
C SER A 209 1.53 -26.25 -4.96
N GLY A 210 2.82 -25.92 -4.88
CA GLY A 210 3.91 -26.78 -5.35
C GLY A 210 3.91 -26.99 -6.87
N ILE A 211 3.44 -26.00 -7.65
CA ILE A 211 3.37 -26.09 -9.11
C ILE A 211 4.62 -25.45 -9.72
N ASP A 212 5.53 -26.29 -10.20
CA ASP A 212 6.73 -25.85 -10.92
C ASP A 212 6.34 -25.35 -12.33
N CYS A 213 6.51 -24.06 -12.59
CA CYS A 213 6.03 -23.43 -13.84
C CYS A 213 6.81 -22.20 -14.27
N TYR A 214 6.59 -21.80 -15.52
CA TYR A 214 7.02 -20.52 -16.06
C TYR A 214 5.86 -19.53 -16.01
N LEU A 215 6.07 -18.32 -15.50
CA LEU A 215 5.07 -17.27 -15.39
C LEU A 215 5.51 -16.01 -16.13
N LEU A 216 4.88 -15.73 -17.28
CA LEU A 216 5.11 -14.49 -18.02
C LEU A 216 4.36 -13.33 -17.37
N ALA A 217 5.08 -12.31 -16.91
CA ALA A 217 4.51 -11.00 -16.59
C ALA A 217 4.47 -10.12 -17.85
N THR A 218 3.29 -9.99 -18.46
CA THR A 218 3.11 -9.16 -19.67
C THR A 218 3.05 -7.68 -19.29
N ASP A 219 3.82 -6.82 -19.98
CA ASP A 219 3.74 -5.38 -19.73
C ASP A 219 2.37 -4.80 -20.13
N THR A 220 1.58 -4.39 -19.15
CA THR A 220 0.25 -3.76 -19.35
C THR A 220 0.18 -2.38 -18.72
N ASP A 221 1.33 -1.73 -18.52
CA ASP A 221 1.44 -0.48 -17.75
C ASP A 221 0.95 -0.64 -16.30
N GLY A 222 1.01 -1.86 -15.76
CA GLY A 222 0.60 -2.16 -14.40
C GLY A 222 -0.91 -2.23 -14.20
N LEU A 223 -1.65 -2.59 -15.26
CA LEU A 223 -3.07 -2.87 -15.18
C LEU A 223 -3.33 -4.35 -14.90
N GLY A 224 -4.31 -4.66 -14.04
CA GLY A 224 -4.80 -6.03 -13.85
C GLY A 224 -5.41 -6.61 -15.12
N VAL A 225 -5.55 -7.94 -15.17
CA VAL A 225 -5.93 -8.69 -16.39
C VAL A 225 -7.16 -8.10 -17.08
N GLU A 226 -8.30 -8.01 -16.38
CA GLU A 226 -9.56 -7.58 -17.01
C GLU A 226 -9.48 -6.17 -17.59
N ALA A 227 -8.90 -5.23 -16.82
CA ALA A 227 -8.70 -3.85 -17.24
C ALA A 227 -7.76 -3.74 -18.44
N ALA A 228 -6.64 -4.48 -18.43
CA ALA A 228 -5.68 -4.48 -19.51
C ALA A 228 -6.26 -5.05 -20.81
N VAL A 229 -7.06 -6.10 -20.72
CA VAL A 229 -7.73 -6.69 -21.89
C VAL A 229 -8.82 -5.74 -22.39
N ALA A 230 -9.56 -5.07 -21.51
CA ALA A 230 -10.62 -4.12 -21.90
C ALA A 230 -10.08 -2.83 -22.53
N GLY A 231 -8.95 -2.31 -22.01
CA GLY A 231 -8.30 -1.11 -22.53
C GLY A 231 -7.37 -1.37 -23.73
N GLY A 232 -7.17 -2.62 -24.13
CA GLY A 232 -6.32 -3.01 -25.26
C GLY A 232 -4.82 -3.04 -24.95
N GLN A 233 -4.42 -2.83 -23.69
CA GLN A 233 -3.03 -2.99 -23.25
C GLN A 233 -2.59 -4.45 -23.20
N MET A 234 -3.53 -5.42 -23.22
CA MET A 234 -3.25 -6.84 -23.34
C MET A 234 -4.02 -7.43 -24.53
N THR A 235 -3.29 -7.91 -25.54
CA THR A 235 -3.82 -8.56 -26.75
C THR A 235 -3.03 -9.84 -27.04
N GLY A 236 -3.59 -10.78 -27.82
CA GLY A 236 -2.90 -12.02 -28.17
C GLY A 236 -1.55 -11.78 -28.89
N GLN A 237 -1.51 -10.78 -29.77
CA GLN A 237 -0.28 -10.33 -30.43
C GLN A 237 0.75 -9.82 -29.42
N LYS A 238 0.34 -8.96 -28.47
CA LYS A 238 1.26 -8.38 -27.50
C LYS A 238 1.86 -9.43 -26.57
N VAL A 239 1.07 -10.39 -26.09
CA VAL A 239 1.60 -11.50 -25.28
C VAL A 239 2.61 -12.33 -26.09
N SER A 240 2.33 -12.59 -27.36
CA SER A 240 3.23 -13.33 -28.27
C SER A 240 4.54 -12.57 -28.52
N ASP A 241 4.47 -11.27 -28.74
CA ASP A 241 5.65 -10.41 -28.92
C ASP A 241 6.44 -10.26 -27.63
N GLU A 242 5.77 -10.30 -26.49
CA GLU A 242 6.41 -10.25 -25.18
C GLU A 242 7.30 -11.46 -24.93
N PHE A 243 6.84 -12.69 -25.24
CA PHE A 243 7.69 -13.89 -25.17
C PHE A 243 8.95 -13.76 -26.04
N LYS A 244 8.83 -13.19 -27.24
CA LYS A 244 9.98 -12.92 -28.12
C LYS A 244 10.90 -11.86 -27.53
N ARG A 245 10.34 -10.79 -26.98
CA ARG A 245 11.07 -9.66 -26.38
C ARG A 245 11.91 -10.10 -25.18
N VAL A 246 11.38 -11.00 -24.37
CA VAL A 246 12.05 -11.52 -23.16
C VAL A 246 12.92 -12.75 -23.45
N GLY A 247 12.99 -13.20 -24.70
CA GLY A 247 13.87 -14.29 -25.14
C GLY A 247 13.45 -15.68 -24.70
N PHE A 248 12.16 -15.92 -24.47
CA PHE A 248 11.66 -17.24 -24.08
C PHE A 248 11.34 -18.09 -25.33
N ASP A 249 12.18 -19.10 -25.58
CA ASP A 249 11.97 -20.05 -26.69
C ASP A 249 11.19 -21.29 -26.19
N PHE A 250 9.96 -21.44 -26.68
CA PHE A 250 9.10 -22.57 -26.31
C PHE A 250 9.68 -23.92 -26.74
N GLY A 251 10.44 -24.01 -27.85
CA GLY A 251 11.02 -25.25 -28.33
C GLY A 251 12.23 -25.72 -27.52
N GLU A 252 12.96 -24.79 -26.91
CA GLU A 252 14.07 -25.12 -26.02
C GLU A 252 13.60 -25.39 -24.59
N MET A 253 12.68 -24.56 -24.10
CA MET A 253 12.24 -24.52 -22.71
C MET A 253 11.08 -25.48 -22.40
N THR A 254 10.28 -25.86 -23.39
CA THR A 254 9.10 -26.73 -23.20
C THR A 254 9.03 -27.86 -24.24
N ALA A 255 8.33 -28.95 -23.92
CA ALA A 255 8.09 -30.06 -24.84
C ALA A 255 6.75 -29.96 -25.59
N HIS A 256 5.88 -29.01 -25.22
CA HIS A 256 4.46 -29.04 -25.57
C HIS A 256 3.93 -27.81 -26.31
N ASN A 257 4.71 -26.72 -26.44
CA ASN A 257 4.31 -25.49 -27.16
C ASN A 257 2.91 -25.00 -26.76
N THR A 258 2.61 -25.03 -25.46
CA THR A 258 1.28 -24.69 -24.91
C THR A 258 1.43 -23.59 -23.88
N VAL A 259 0.56 -22.59 -23.94
CA VAL A 259 0.51 -21.47 -23.01
C VAL A 259 -0.87 -21.38 -22.36
N ILE A 260 -0.92 -20.95 -21.10
CA ILE A 260 -2.15 -20.84 -20.31
C ILE A 260 -2.45 -19.37 -20.09
N LEU A 261 -3.56 -18.91 -20.66
CA LEU A 261 -4.10 -17.57 -20.42
C LEU A 261 -5.02 -17.56 -19.19
N PRO A 262 -5.10 -16.44 -18.45
CA PRO A 262 -6.09 -16.26 -17.41
C PRO A 262 -7.51 -16.35 -17.96
N GLY A 263 -8.48 -16.82 -17.16
CA GLY A 263 -9.88 -16.92 -17.58
C GLY A 263 -10.48 -15.57 -18.00
N LEU A 264 -10.05 -14.47 -17.38
CA LEU A 264 -10.47 -13.11 -17.73
C LEU A 264 -9.93 -12.63 -19.10
N ALA A 265 -8.95 -13.34 -19.65
CA ALA A 265 -8.36 -13.09 -20.96
C ALA A 265 -8.84 -14.11 -22.03
N ALA A 266 -9.86 -14.93 -21.74
CA ALA A 266 -10.32 -16.00 -22.64
C ALA A 266 -10.64 -15.53 -24.07
N ARG A 267 -11.14 -14.29 -24.22
CA ARG A 267 -11.44 -13.71 -25.54
C ARG A 267 -10.22 -13.50 -26.43
N LEU A 268 -9.00 -13.54 -25.88
CA LEU A 268 -7.75 -13.39 -26.63
C LEU A 268 -7.25 -14.72 -27.22
N GLN A 269 -7.93 -15.84 -26.96
CA GLN A 269 -7.46 -17.17 -27.35
C GLN A 269 -7.14 -17.27 -28.85
N GLY A 270 -8.14 -16.98 -29.71
CA GLY A 270 -7.98 -17.12 -31.16
C GLY A 270 -6.88 -16.22 -31.70
N ASP A 271 -6.90 -14.93 -31.33
CA ASP A 271 -5.88 -13.96 -31.73
C ASP A 271 -4.46 -14.39 -31.32
N MET A 272 -4.31 -15.04 -30.16
CA MET A 272 -3.02 -15.51 -29.69
C MET A 272 -2.56 -16.79 -30.39
N GLU A 273 -3.46 -17.74 -30.62
CA GLU A 273 -3.17 -18.95 -31.41
C GLU A 273 -2.70 -18.57 -32.83
N ASP A 274 -3.38 -17.61 -33.47
CA ASP A 274 -3.03 -17.12 -34.80
C ASP A 274 -1.67 -16.37 -34.81
N ALA A 275 -1.38 -15.57 -33.78
CA ALA A 275 -0.16 -14.76 -33.70
C ALA A 275 1.10 -15.56 -33.32
N SER A 276 0.95 -16.57 -32.45
CA SER A 276 2.08 -17.33 -31.90
C SER A 276 2.27 -18.70 -32.54
N GLY A 277 1.21 -19.31 -33.09
CA GLY A 277 1.21 -20.71 -33.50
C GLY A 277 1.27 -21.70 -32.32
N LEU A 278 1.18 -21.21 -31.08
CA LEU A 278 1.14 -22.03 -29.86
C LEU A 278 -0.28 -22.51 -29.60
N LYS A 279 -0.40 -23.64 -28.89
CA LYS A 279 -1.68 -24.08 -28.35
C LYS A 279 -2.02 -23.23 -27.13
N VAL A 280 -3.22 -22.66 -27.08
CA VAL A 280 -3.65 -21.85 -25.94
C VAL A 280 -4.67 -22.63 -25.10
N LYS A 281 -4.44 -22.70 -23.79
CA LYS A 281 -5.43 -23.18 -22.81
C LYS A 281 -5.93 -22.01 -21.97
N ILE A 282 -7.20 -22.06 -21.61
CA ILE A 282 -7.82 -21.06 -20.74
C ILE A 282 -7.86 -21.58 -19.30
N GLY A 283 -7.12 -20.93 -18.44
CA GLY A 283 -7.12 -21.15 -16.99
C GLY A 283 -8.36 -20.56 -16.32
N PRO A 284 -8.47 -20.70 -14.98
CA PRO A 284 -9.57 -20.11 -14.24
C PRO A 284 -9.49 -18.57 -14.22
N PRO A 285 -10.62 -17.87 -13.97
CA PRO A 285 -10.61 -16.42 -13.72
C PRO A 285 -9.89 -16.00 -12.44
N ASP A 286 -9.82 -16.91 -11.46
CA ASP A 286 -9.23 -16.72 -10.13
C ASP A 286 -8.05 -17.70 -9.96
N SER A 287 -6.89 -17.18 -9.56
CA SER A 287 -5.65 -17.97 -9.45
C SER A 287 -5.69 -19.02 -8.34
N GLY A 288 -6.47 -18.83 -7.28
CA GLY A 288 -6.64 -19.82 -6.21
C GLY A 288 -7.31 -21.11 -6.70
N ARG A 289 -7.88 -21.11 -7.90
CA ARG A 289 -8.47 -22.30 -8.55
C ARG A 289 -7.52 -23.00 -9.51
N ILE A 290 -6.30 -22.50 -9.72
CA ILE A 290 -5.29 -23.13 -10.59
C ILE A 290 -5.02 -24.59 -10.18
N PRO A 291 -4.86 -24.95 -8.89
CA PRO A 291 -4.55 -26.33 -8.51
C PRO A 291 -5.60 -27.34 -9.00
N GLY A 292 -6.88 -27.06 -8.74
CA GLY A 292 -7.98 -27.92 -9.20
C GLY A 292 -8.20 -27.89 -10.72
N TRP A 293 -7.74 -26.83 -11.41
CA TRP A 293 -7.71 -26.79 -12.87
C TRP A 293 -6.59 -27.67 -13.43
N MET A 294 -5.40 -27.64 -12.81
CA MET A 294 -4.23 -28.41 -13.21
C MET A 294 -4.49 -29.91 -13.17
N GLU A 295 -5.11 -30.43 -12.10
CA GLU A 295 -5.47 -31.87 -11.97
C GLU A 295 -6.26 -32.43 -13.18
N LYS A 296 -7.04 -31.58 -13.85
CA LYS A 296 -7.93 -31.98 -14.96
C LYS A 296 -7.35 -31.68 -16.33
N ASN A 297 -6.37 -30.79 -16.41
CA ASN A 297 -5.91 -30.19 -17.66
C ASN A 297 -4.41 -30.34 -17.90
N TRP A 298 -3.66 -30.89 -16.94
CA TRP A 298 -2.22 -31.06 -16.99
C TRP A 298 -1.75 -32.34 -16.26
N PRO A 299 -0.74 -33.09 -16.77
CA PRO A 299 -0.01 -32.88 -18.02
C PRO A 299 -0.92 -33.04 -19.25
N LEU A 300 -0.47 -32.53 -20.39
CA LEU A 300 -1.22 -32.66 -21.63
C LEU A 300 -1.29 -34.12 -22.06
N GLU A 301 -2.50 -34.59 -22.43
CA GLU A 301 -2.69 -35.89 -23.10
C GLU A 301 -1.98 -35.95 -24.46
#